data_AF-A0A061BPV2-F1
#
_entry.id   AF-A0A061BPV2-F1
#
_cell.length_a   1.000
_cell.length_b   1.000
_cell.length_c   1.000
_cell.angle_alpha   90.00
_cell.angle_beta   90.00
_cell.angle_gamma   90.00
#
_symmetry.space_group_name_H-M   'P 1'
#
loop_
_entity.id
_entity.type
_entity.pdbx_description
1 polymer ?
#
loop_
_entity_poly.entity_id
_entity_poly.type
_entity_poly.pdbx_seq_one_letter_code
_entity_poly.pdbx_strand_id
1 'polypeptide(L)'
;MAGSKEHPPYVEMLDAALHRANNGEKVSRQRIASYLRDNYHIKSDTDAFKKNVKSAPEKRMNQGYYAQDKNSWYLTDAGDEFYRGQYETSSEQEDDEPAPKPVKSVKVSESKKASGKAK
;
A
#
# COMPACT_ATOMS: atom_id res chain seq x y z
N MET A 1 4.32 25.05 10.34
CA MET A 1 4.47 23.65 10.80
C MET A 1 4.81 22.82 9.57
N ALA A 2 6.04 22.31 9.47
CA ALA A 2 6.42 21.43 8.38
C ALA A 2 5.68 20.11 8.57
N GLY A 3 4.64 19.89 7.77
CA GLY A 3 3.94 18.61 7.72
C GLY A 3 4.97 17.55 7.43
N SER A 4 5.07 16.56 8.33
CA SER A 4 5.86 15.36 8.14
C SER A 4 5.60 14.88 6.71
N LYS A 5 6.64 14.80 5.88
CA LYS A 5 6.55 14.09 4.60
C LYS A 5 6.31 12.62 4.96
N GLU A 6 5.05 12.26 5.19
CA GLU A 6 4.62 10.90 5.44
C GLU A 6 4.74 10.16 4.12
N HIS A 7 5.94 9.64 3.87
CA HIS A 7 6.16 8.63 2.84
C HIS A 7 5.13 7.50 2.99
N PRO A 8 4.60 6.98 1.87
CA PRO A 8 3.60 5.94 1.88
C PRO A 8 4.12 4.68 2.59
N PRO A 9 3.24 3.79 3.06
CA PRO A 9 3.63 2.55 3.70
C PRO A 9 4.60 1.73 2.85
N TYR A 10 5.46 0.95 3.51
CA TYR A 10 6.49 0.14 2.87
C TYR A 10 5.97 -0.79 1.78
N VAL A 11 4.71 -1.24 1.89
CA VAL A 11 4.07 -2.09 0.87
C VAL A 11 3.95 -1.34 -0.46
N GLU A 12 3.46 -0.10 -0.44
CA GLU A 12 3.27 0.72 -1.65
C GLU A 12 4.59 1.13 -2.27
N MET A 13 5.59 1.45 -1.44
CA MET A 13 6.94 1.75 -1.94
C MET A 13 7.61 0.53 -2.59
N LEU A 14 7.32 -0.68 -2.10
CA LEU A 14 7.78 -1.92 -2.70
C LEU A 14 7.04 -2.22 -4.01
N ASP A 15 5.73 -2.03 -4.03
CA ASP A 15 4.87 -2.17 -5.21
C ASP A 15 5.44 -1.29 -6.34
N ALA A 16 5.72 -0.01 -6.06
CA ALA A 16 6.33 0.92 -7.00
C ALA A 16 7.76 0.52 -7.42
N ALA A 17 8.58 0.01 -6.49
CA ALA A 17 9.93 -0.44 -6.80
C ALA A 17 9.96 -1.65 -7.74
N LEU A 18 9.03 -2.59 -7.52
CA LEU A 18 8.88 -3.81 -8.32
C LEU A 18 8.25 -3.49 -9.68
N HIS A 19 7.23 -2.63 -9.71
CA HIS A 19 6.64 -2.14 -10.96
C HIS A 19 7.64 -1.35 -11.81
N ARG A 20 8.53 -0.54 -11.20
CA ARG A 20 9.57 0.15 -11.96
C ARG A 20 10.60 -0.81 -12.56
N ALA A 21 10.83 -1.94 -11.92
CA ALA A 21 11.71 -3.00 -12.42
C ALA A 21 11.01 -3.95 -13.41
N ASN A 22 9.75 -3.69 -13.74
CA ASN A 22 8.82 -4.58 -14.41
C ASN A 22 9.14 -4.79 -15.90
N ASN A 23 10.21 -5.55 -16.13
CA ASN A 23 10.49 -6.34 -17.33
C ASN A 23 10.68 -7.81 -16.92
N GLY A 24 9.98 -8.28 -15.88
CA GLY A 24 10.21 -9.59 -15.25
C GLY A 24 11.54 -9.68 -14.47
N GLU A 25 12.18 -8.55 -14.19
CA GLU A 25 13.49 -8.53 -13.57
C GLU A 25 13.37 -8.68 -12.04
N LYS A 26 14.15 -9.62 -11.50
CA LYS A 26 14.17 -9.90 -10.06
C LYS A 26 14.80 -8.72 -9.32
N VAL A 27 14.08 -8.15 -8.36
CA VAL A 27 14.55 -7.02 -7.56
C VAL A 27 15.10 -7.52 -6.23
N SER A 28 16.41 -7.40 -6.07
CA SER A 28 17.09 -7.73 -4.82
C SER A 28 16.80 -6.71 -3.74
N ARG A 29 16.92 -7.12 -2.47
CA ARG A 29 16.79 -6.23 -1.30
C ARG A 29 17.64 -4.96 -1.36
N GLN A 30 18.86 -5.05 -1.90
CA GLN A 30 19.74 -3.87 -2.06
C GLN A 30 19.20 -2.86 -3.06
N ARG A 31 18.56 -3.34 -4.14
CA ARG A 31 17.96 -2.51 -5.18
C ARG A 31 16.72 -1.79 -4.64
N ILE A 32 15.88 -2.52 -3.89
CA ILE A 32 14.77 -1.94 -3.11
C ILE A 32 15.29 -0.87 -2.16
N ALA A 33 16.32 -1.16 -1.37
CA ALA A 33 16.88 -0.19 -0.42
C ALA A 33 17.41 1.06 -1.11
N SER A 34 18.04 0.90 -2.28
CA SER A 34 18.54 2.02 -3.08
C SER A 34 17.37 2.85 -3.63
N TYR A 35 16.32 2.19 -4.16
CA TYR A 35 15.11 2.86 -4.64
C TYR A 35 14.41 3.66 -3.53
N LEU A 36 14.20 3.06 -2.35
CA LEU A 36 13.54 3.75 -1.24
C LEU A 36 14.36 4.91 -0.69
N ARG A 37 15.69 4.78 -0.69
CA ARG A 37 16.59 5.88 -0.31
C ARG A 37 16.54 7.02 -1.32
N ASP A 38 16.56 6.71 -2.61
CA ASP A 38 16.62 7.70 -3.69
C ASP A 38 15.29 8.43 -3.90
N ASN A 39 14.16 7.71 -3.81
CA ASN A 39 12.84 8.25 -4.11
C ASN A 39 12.11 8.79 -2.86
N TYR A 40 12.35 8.20 -1.68
CA TYR A 40 11.63 8.54 -0.44
C TYR A 40 12.56 8.98 0.70
N HIS A 41 13.87 9.09 0.47
CA HIS A 41 14.86 9.49 1.48
C HIS A 41 14.88 8.58 2.73
N ILE A 42 14.49 7.32 2.59
CA ILE A 42 14.40 6.38 3.72
C ILE A 42 15.77 5.82 4.09
N LYS A 43 16.05 5.80 5.40
CA LYS A 43 17.28 5.22 5.96
C LYS A 43 17.20 3.69 5.97
N SER A 44 17.88 3.08 4.99
CA SER A 44 17.97 1.62 4.84
C SER A 44 18.77 0.89 5.93
N ASP A 45 19.53 1.61 6.77
CA ASP A 45 20.40 1.01 7.79
C ASP A 45 19.66 0.67 9.10
N THR A 46 18.44 1.19 9.25
CA THR A 46 17.65 0.99 10.47
C THR A 46 17.11 -0.44 10.60
N ASP A 47 17.01 -0.95 11.82
CA ASP A 47 16.41 -2.27 12.07
C ASP A 47 14.92 -2.30 11.67
N ALA A 48 14.22 -1.18 11.89
CA ALA A 48 12.85 -0.97 11.44
C ALA A 48 12.71 -1.15 9.92
N PHE A 49 13.62 -0.57 9.12
CA PHE A 49 13.64 -0.78 7.67
C PHE A 49 13.82 -2.26 7.33
N LYS A 50 14.78 -2.93 7.98
CA LYS A 50 15.08 -4.34 7.74
C LYS A 50 13.86 -5.23 8.02
N LYS A 51 13.15 -4.97 9.11
CA LYS A 51 11.93 -5.67 9.52
C LYS A 51 10.76 -5.39 8.56
N ASN A 52 10.53 -4.11 8.22
CA ASN A 52 9.44 -3.71 7.35
C ASN A 52 9.61 -4.21 5.92
N VAL A 53 10.82 -4.12 5.33
CA VAL A 53 11.08 -4.66 3.99
C VAL A 53 11.03 -6.18 3.95
N LYS A 54 11.29 -6.86 5.08
CA LYS A 54 11.12 -8.31 5.14
C LYS A 54 9.64 -8.70 5.22
N SER A 55 8.83 -7.95 5.98
CA SER A 55 7.44 -8.33 6.27
C SER A 55 6.39 -7.75 5.32
N ALA A 56 6.64 -6.58 4.74
CA ALA A 56 5.76 -5.98 3.75
C ALA A 56 5.49 -6.86 2.51
N PRO A 57 6.49 -7.52 1.89
CA PRO A 57 6.23 -8.41 0.76
C PRO A 57 5.52 -9.70 1.18
N GLU A 58 5.62 -10.16 2.43
CA GLU A 58 4.94 -11.38 2.89
C GLU A 58 3.42 -11.29 2.70
N LYS A 59 2.82 -10.11 2.94
CA LYS A 59 1.37 -9.91 2.71
C LYS A 59 1.00 -10.10 1.23
N ARG A 60 1.74 -9.46 0.34
CA ARG A 60 1.52 -9.53 -1.12
C ARG A 60 1.84 -10.91 -1.69
N MET A 61 2.82 -11.61 -1.12
CA MET A 61 3.13 -13.01 -1.45
C MET A 61 2.00 -13.96 -1.05
N ASN A 62 1.42 -13.79 0.14
CA ASN A 62 0.26 -14.60 0.57
C ASN A 62 -0.97 -14.39 -0.34
N GLN A 63 -1.08 -13.20 -0.93
CA GLN A 63 -2.13 -12.87 -1.91
C GLN A 63 -1.81 -13.33 -3.34
N GLY A 64 -0.60 -13.84 -3.60
CA GLY A 64 -0.16 -14.28 -4.92
C GLY A 64 0.31 -13.15 -5.86
N TYR A 65 0.40 -11.91 -5.37
CA TYR A 65 0.82 -10.75 -6.17
C TYR A 65 2.34 -10.65 -6.31
N TYR A 66 3.08 -11.14 -5.33
CA TYR A 66 4.54 -11.19 -5.37
C TYR A 66 5.01 -12.63 -5.39
N ALA A 67 6.13 -12.85 -6.07
CA ALA A 67 6.88 -14.08 -5.95
C ALA A 67 8.31 -13.77 -5.49
N GLN A 68 8.85 -14.68 -4.69
CA GLN A 68 10.21 -14.57 -4.17
C GLN A 68 11.08 -15.64 -4.81
N ASP A 69 12.23 -15.22 -5.32
CA ASP A 69 13.31 -16.08 -5.75
C ASP A 69 14.54 -15.77 -4.89
N LYS A 70 14.86 -16.67 -3.96
CA LYS A 70 15.95 -16.50 -2.99
C LYS A 70 15.83 -15.17 -2.22
N ASN A 71 16.71 -14.21 -2.50
CA ASN A 71 16.77 -12.89 -1.86
C ASN A 71 16.23 -11.75 -2.74
N SER A 72 15.53 -12.11 -3.81
CA SER A 72 14.93 -11.17 -4.75
C SER A 72 13.43 -11.41 -4.86
N TRP A 73 12.69 -10.33 -5.07
CA TRP A 73 11.26 -10.36 -5.30
C TRP A 73 10.95 -9.87 -6.70
N TYR A 74 9.85 -10.35 -7.26
CA TYR A 74 9.32 -9.89 -8.54
C TYR A 74 7.79 -9.85 -8.46
N LEU A 75 7.22 -8.94 -9.24
CA LEU A 75 5.78 -8.86 -9.42
C LEU A 75 5.32 -10.07 -10.26
N THR A 76 4.23 -10.72 -9.85
CA THR A 76 3.55 -11.71 -10.71
C THR A 76 2.63 -10.98 -11.68
N ASP A 77 2.15 -11.69 -12.70
CA ASP A 77 1.16 -11.16 -13.66
C ASP A 77 -0.08 -10.59 -12.94
N ALA A 78 -0.61 -11.33 -11.96
CA ALA A 78 -1.72 -10.87 -11.12
C ALA A 78 -1.36 -9.67 -10.23
N GLY A 79 -0.09 -9.55 -9.81
CA GLY A 79 0.41 -8.40 -9.08
C GLY A 79 0.54 -7.15 -9.95
N ASP A 80 0.87 -7.32 -11.24
CA ASP A 80 0.91 -6.25 -12.23
C ASP A 80 -0.48 -5.69 -12.49
N GLU A 81 -1.44 -6.55 -12.80
CA GLU A 81 -2.83 -6.15 -12.99
C GLU A 81 -3.40 -5.46 -11.75
N PHE A 82 -3.08 -5.97 -10.56
CA PHE A 82 -3.46 -5.33 -9.31
C PHE A 82 -2.80 -3.95 -9.16
N TYR A 83 -1.50 -3.84 -9.44
CA TYR A 83 -0.78 -2.58 -9.34
C TYR A 83 -1.36 -1.53 -10.28
N ARG A 84 -1.57 -1.89 -11.55
CA ARG A 84 -2.18 -1.01 -12.55
C ARG A 84 -3.58 -0.58 -12.15
N GLY A 85 -4.40 -1.51 -11.67
CA GLY A 85 -5.77 -1.25 -11.24
C GLY A 85 -5.91 -0.47 -9.93
N GLN A 86 -4.85 -0.36 -9.12
CA GLN A 86 -4.86 0.44 -7.89
C GLN A 86 -4.12 1.78 -8.03
N TYR A 87 -3.03 1.80 -8.78
CA TYR A 87 -2.10 2.92 -8.82
C TYR A 87 -2.05 3.64 -10.17
N GLU A 88 -2.20 2.95 -11.31
CA GLU A 88 -2.21 3.64 -12.62
C GLU A 88 -3.59 4.22 -12.96
N THR A 89 -4.68 3.51 -12.64
CA THR A 89 -6.07 3.96 -12.88
C THR A 89 -6.51 5.17 -12.07
N SER A 90 -5.73 5.65 -11.11
CA SER A 90 -6.00 6.91 -10.39
C SER A 90 -5.42 8.16 -11.07
N SER A 91 -4.88 8.03 -12.28
CA SER A 91 -4.22 9.14 -13.00
C SER A 91 -5.05 9.76 -14.13
N GLU A 92 -6.26 9.26 -14.40
CA GLU A 92 -7.17 9.81 -15.42
C GLU A 92 -8.47 10.38 -14.82
N GLN A 93 -8.33 11.32 -13.89
CA GLN A 93 -9.36 12.33 -13.64
C GLN A 93 -8.70 13.70 -13.46
N GLU A 94 -8.23 14.28 -14.58
CA GLU A 94 -8.14 15.74 -14.69
C GLU A 94 -9.52 16.30 -15.04
N ASP A 95 -9.89 17.35 -14.29
CA ASP A 95 -10.89 18.39 -14.55
C ASP A 95 -12.39 18.04 -14.49
N ASP A 96 -13.00 18.27 -13.32
CA ASP A 96 -14.22 19.10 -13.18
C ASP A 96 -14.38 19.55 -11.71
N GLU A 97 -13.84 20.72 -11.35
CA GLU A 97 -14.44 21.54 -10.27
C GLU A 97 -15.57 22.37 -10.89
N PRO A 98 -16.70 22.69 -10.20
CA PRO A 98 -16.75 22.96 -8.76
C PRO A 98 -18.02 22.47 -8.01
N ALA A 99 -17.94 22.40 -6.68
CA ALA A 99 -18.84 23.10 -5.72
C ALA A 99 -19.00 22.39 -4.35
N PRO A 100 -19.15 23.17 -3.26
CA PRO A 100 -18.97 22.71 -1.88
C PRO A 100 -20.22 22.07 -1.23
N LYS A 101 -19.92 21.22 -0.24
CA LYS A 101 -20.71 20.64 0.88
C LYS A 101 -22.16 21.15 1.06
N PRO A 102 -23.06 20.25 1.52
CA PRO A 102 -23.46 20.41 2.92
C PRO A 102 -23.55 19.11 3.73
N VAL A 103 -23.07 19.23 4.97
CA VAL A 103 -23.32 18.35 6.11
C VAL A 103 -24.81 18.31 6.48
N LYS A 104 -25.40 17.12 6.67
CA LYS A 104 -26.49 16.83 7.65
C LYS A 104 -26.46 15.33 7.99
N SER A 105 -25.91 14.95 9.14
CA SER A 105 -26.63 14.74 10.41
C SER A 105 -27.00 13.27 10.66
N VAL A 106 -26.25 12.68 11.59
CA VAL A 106 -26.58 11.59 12.51
C VAL A 106 -28.05 11.15 12.51
N LYS A 107 -28.27 9.83 12.36
CA LYS A 107 -29.31 9.16 13.15
C LYS A 107 -28.82 7.79 13.62
N VAL A 108 -28.47 7.76 14.91
CA VAL A 108 -28.28 6.56 15.70
C VAL A 108 -29.57 5.73 15.66
N SER A 109 -29.46 4.41 15.52
CA SER A 109 -30.55 3.49 15.84
C SER A 109 -30.02 2.47 16.83
N GLU A 110 -30.18 2.84 18.10
CA GLU A 110 -30.06 2.00 19.28
C GLU A 110 -31.19 0.95 19.24
N SER A 111 -30.84 -0.32 18.99
CA SER A 111 -31.78 -1.44 19.14
C SER A 111 -31.57 -2.08 20.51
N LYS A 112 -32.45 -1.68 21.41
CA LYS A 112 -32.50 -1.94 22.83
C LYS A 112 -32.86 -3.40 23.13
N LYS A 113 -32.05 -3.99 24.01
CA LYS A 113 -32.30 -5.20 24.80
C LYS A 113 -33.66 -5.11 25.51
N ALA A 114 -34.53 -6.08 25.32
CA ALA A 114 -35.75 -6.26 26.11
C ALA A 114 -35.83 -7.71 26.63
N SER A 115 -35.77 -7.81 27.95
CA SER A 115 -35.96 -8.98 28.77
C SER A 115 -37.42 -9.43 28.74
N GLY A 116 -37.68 -10.74 28.74
CA GLY A 116 -39.01 -11.30 28.91
C GLY A 116 -38.95 -12.65 29.60
N LYS A 117 -38.92 -12.63 30.94
CA LYS A 117 -39.12 -13.78 31.83
C LYS A 117 -40.43 -13.54 32.59
N ALA A 118 -41.43 -14.37 32.31
CA ALA A 118 -42.64 -14.68 33.10
C ALA A 118 -43.44 -15.63 32.19
N LYS A 119 -44.00 -16.77 32.61
CA LYS A 119 -44.42 -17.29 33.90
C LYS A 119 -44.57 -18.81 33.73
#